data_AF-I2GCH1-F1
#
_entry.id   AF-I2GCH1-F1
#
_cell.length_a   1.000
_cell.length_b   1.000
_cell.length_c   1.000
_cell.angle_alpha   90.00
_cell.angle_beta   90.00
_cell.angle_gamma   90.00
#
_symmetry.space_group_name_H-M   'P 1'
#
loop_
_entity.id
_entity.type
_entity.pdbx_description
1 polymer ?
#
loop_
_entity_poly.entity_id
_entity_poly.type
_entity_poly.pdbx_seq_one_letter_code
_entity_poly.pdbx_strand_id
1 'polypeptide(L)'
;MNQLTDEQARDFIAFLETGRKRDGSRTDVRANLAELRRAAMNPLSDLRDIRILGDYLPYSSRPTPDDDWVYDAHRLTATLFALYATKFWGRDGQLELPRFGKNDKRRSLGASLRRLRNSLSVGQDSLDLRVSALLDTYRDDLAVPLRGMIQRIATGDKIPIDFARLLQDLIKWHSEETGRVWARDYWQAAVAETDKSETVFETNS
;
A
#
# COMPACT_ATOMS: atom_id res chain seq x y z
N MET A 1 -14.59 -18.03 5.55
CA MET A 1 -13.66 -17.00 5.05
C MET A 1 -13.12 -16.24 6.25
N ASN A 2 -11.86 -16.47 6.63
CA ASN A 2 -11.22 -15.70 7.69
C ASN A 2 -11.02 -14.27 7.19
N GLN A 3 -11.91 -13.36 7.60
CA GLN A 3 -11.73 -11.94 7.31
C GLN A 3 -10.60 -11.42 8.20
N LEU A 4 -9.51 -10.93 7.60
CA LEU A 4 -8.48 -10.19 8.33
C LEU A 4 -9.14 -8.98 8.99
N THR A 5 -9.08 -8.91 10.32
CA THR A 5 -9.65 -7.78 11.03
C THR A 5 -8.80 -6.54 10.82
N ASP A 6 -9.43 -5.40 11.09
CA ASP A 6 -8.77 -4.13 10.97
C ASP A 6 -7.58 -3.94 11.91
N GLU A 7 -7.71 -4.52 13.09
CA GLU A 7 -6.68 -4.58 14.13
C GLU A 7 -5.52 -5.47 13.69
N GLN A 8 -5.80 -6.66 13.15
CA GLN A 8 -4.76 -7.58 12.66
C GLN A 8 -3.92 -6.94 11.55
N ALA A 9 -4.56 -6.20 10.62
CA ALA A 9 -3.83 -5.48 9.58
C ALA A 9 -2.93 -4.38 10.17
N ARG A 10 -3.41 -3.62 11.16
CA ARG A 10 -2.58 -2.59 11.83
C ARG A 10 -1.42 -3.22 12.59
N ASP A 11 -1.66 -4.30 13.31
CA ASP A 11 -0.63 -5.00 14.08
C ASP A 11 0.48 -5.51 13.16
N PHE A 12 0.11 -6.02 11.98
CA PHE A 12 1.08 -6.42 10.97
C PHE A 12 1.94 -5.25 10.49
N ILE A 13 1.34 -4.10 10.17
CA ILE A 13 2.10 -2.92 9.75
C ILE A 13 2.95 -2.36 10.90
N ALA A 14 2.44 -2.37 12.14
CA ALA A 14 3.19 -1.96 13.32
C ALA A 14 4.42 -2.85 13.55
N PHE A 15 4.31 -4.16 13.28
CA PHE A 15 5.46 -5.06 13.28
C PHE A 15 6.49 -4.68 12.21
N LEU A 16 6.07 -4.37 10.98
CA LEU A 16 6.99 -3.95 9.91
C LEU A 16 7.70 -2.62 10.23
N GLU A 17 7.03 -1.71 10.95
CA GLU A 17 7.57 -0.41 11.34
C GLU A 17 8.51 -0.49 12.55
N THR A 18 8.19 -1.32 13.54
CA THR A 18 8.83 -1.29 14.86
C THR A 18 9.64 -2.55 15.19
N GLY A 19 9.47 -3.62 14.41
CA GLY A 19 10.10 -4.92 14.63
C GLY A 19 9.61 -5.63 15.87
N ARG A 20 8.55 -5.12 16.51
CA ARG A 20 7.95 -5.71 17.70
C ARG A 20 7.10 -6.91 17.31
N LYS A 21 7.50 -8.07 17.81
CA LYS A 21 6.78 -9.33 17.64
C LYS A 21 5.64 -9.46 18.66
N ARG A 22 4.75 -10.44 18.41
CA ARG A 22 3.60 -10.77 19.29
C ARG A 22 4.03 -11.24 20.68
N ASP A 23 5.17 -11.91 20.78
CA ASP A 23 5.79 -12.34 22.05
C ASP A 23 6.45 -11.20 22.84
N GLY A 24 6.42 -9.97 22.31
CA GLY A 24 7.03 -8.79 22.92
C GLY A 24 8.52 -8.60 22.60
N SER A 25 9.15 -9.57 21.93
CA SER A 25 10.53 -9.44 21.47
C SER A 25 10.66 -8.43 20.33
N ARG A 26 11.90 -7.96 20.09
CA ARG A 26 12.21 -7.01 19.02
C ARG A 26 13.26 -7.58 18.08
N THR A 27 13.03 -7.38 16.79
CA THR A 27 13.99 -7.69 15.73
C THR A 27 14.64 -6.42 15.20
N ASP A 28 15.79 -6.56 14.55
CA ASP A 28 16.39 -5.48 13.78
C ASP A 28 15.51 -5.16 12.55
N VAL A 29 14.73 -4.09 12.66
CA VAL A 29 13.82 -3.61 11.60
C VAL A 29 14.58 -3.32 10.32
N ARG A 30 15.77 -2.71 10.42
CA ARG A 30 16.52 -2.30 9.24
C ARG A 30 17.06 -3.50 8.48
N ALA A 31 17.57 -4.50 9.20
CA ALA A 31 17.99 -5.76 8.61
C ALA A 31 16.82 -6.51 7.96
N ASN A 32 15.68 -6.61 8.66
CA ASN A 32 14.48 -7.26 8.13
C ASN A 32 13.96 -6.58 6.87
N LEU A 33 13.83 -5.25 6.86
CA LEU A 33 13.40 -4.50 5.68
C LEU A 33 14.40 -4.63 4.53
N ALA A 34 15.71 -4.75 4.81
CA ALA A 34 16.69 -4.99 3.76
C ALA A 34 16.52 -6.36 3.09
N GLU A 35 16.21 -7.41 3.85
CA GLU A 35 15.91 -8.74 3.32
C GLU A 35 14.57 -8.78 2.58
N LEU A 36 13.51 -8.19 3.15
CA LEU A 36 12.19 -8.08 2.49
C LEU A 36 12.30 -7.32 1.16
N ARG A 37 13.15 -6.29 1.08
CA ARG A 37 13.42 -5.59 -0.17
C ARG A 37 14.09 -6.49 -1.21
N ARG A 38 14.98 -7.39 -0.81
CA ARG A 38 15.59 -8.36 -1.74
C ARG A 38 14.54 -9.32 -2.27
N ALA A 39 13.67 -9.83 -1.41
CA ALA A 39 12.54 -10.66 -1.80
C ALA A 39 11.59 -9.92 -2.77
N ALA A 40 11.45 -8.60 -2.62
CA ALA A 40 10.65 -7.76 -3.52
C ALA A 40 11.14 -7.73 -4.99
N MET A 41 12.33 -8.26 -5.31
CA MET A 41 12.78 -8.38 -6.71
C MET A 41 12.01 -9.46 -7.46
N ASN A 42 11.64 -10.53 -6.76
CA ASN A 42 10.78 -11.61 -7.25
C ASN A 42 9.74 -11.91 -6.15
N PRO A 43 8.75 -11.01 -5.96
CA PRO A 43 7.76 -11.18 -4.90
C PRO A 43 7.07 -12.53 -5.02
N LEU A 44 6.72 -13.13 -3.87
CA LEU A 44 6.04 -14.43 -3.74
C LEU A 44 6.92 -15.66 -4.08
N SER A 45 7.93 -15.54 -4.94
CA SER A 45 8.84 -16.65 -5.27
C SER A 45 10.00 -16.83 -4.27
N ASP A 46 10.43 -15.77 -3.59
CA ASP A 46 11.52 -15.84 -2.62
C ASP A 46 10.98 -16.11 -1.20
N LEU A 47 11.50 -17.15 -0.53
CA LEU A 47 11.03 -17.60 0.80
C LEU A 47 11.73 -16.89 1.97
N ARG A 48 12.68 -15.98 1.72
CA ARG A 48 13.41 -15.25 2.78
C ARG A 48 12.49 -14.42 3.67
N ASP A 49 11.39 -13.93 3.11
CA ASP A 49 10.37 -13.17 3.82
C ASP A 49 9.65 -14.02 4.89
N ILE A 50 9.44 -15.32 4.65
CA ILE A 50 8.72 -16.22 5.57
C ILE A 50 9.38 -16.24 6.96
N ARG A 51 10.71 -16.30 7.04
CA ARG A 51 11.43 -16.30 8.32
C ARG A 51 11.18 -15.03 9.13
N ILE A 52 10.97 -13.90 8.45
CA ILE A 52 10.73 -12.60 9.07
C ILE A 52 9.26 -12.50 9.49
N LEU A 53 8.35 -12.92 8.62
CA LEU A 53 6.91 -12.72 8.76
C LEU A 53 6.21 -13.81 9.57
N GLY A 54 6.88 -14.92 9.90
CA GLY A 54 6.29 -16.15 10.43
C GLY A 54 5.15 -15.97 11.45
N ASP A 55 5.34 -15.14 12.47
CA ASP A 55 4.36 -14.92 13.55
C ASP A 55 3.08 -14.17 13.10
N TYR A 56 3.11 -13.55 11.93
CA TYR A 56 2.04 -12.75 11.34
C TYR A 56 1.46 -13.35 10.07
N LEU A 57 2.08 -14.40 9.51
CA LEU A 57 1.52 -15.08 8.35
C LEU A 57 0.27 -15.86 8.77
N PRO A 58 -0.83 -15.77 8.00
CA PRO A 58 -2.01 -16.56 8.26
C PRO A 58 -1.67 -18.03 8.11
N TYR A 59 -2.14 -18.86 9.04
CA TYR A 59 -2.05 -20.31 8.93
C TYR A 59 -3.45 -20.90 8.95
N SER A 60 -3.78 -21.66 7.91
CA SER A 60 -4.99 -22.47 7.86
C SER A 60 -4.59 -23.94 7.95
N SER A 61 -5.18 -24.68 8.89
CA SER A 61 -4.96 -26.12 9.02
C SER A 61 -5.56 -26.90 7.84
N ARG A 62 -6.41 -26.26 7.04
CA ARG A 62 -6.99 -26.80 5.80
C ARG A 62 -6.97 -25.71 4.74
N PRO A 63 -5.83 -25.51 4.05
CA PRO A 63 -5.69 -24.43 3.10
C PRO A 63 -6.67 -24.59 1.93
N THR A 64 -7.34 -23.50 1.62
CA THR A 64 -8.11 -23.30 0.39
C THR A 64 -7.31 -22.39 -0.55
N PRO A 65 -7.60 -22.36 -1.86
CA PRO A 65 -6.94 -21.44 -2.78
C PRO A 65 -7.04 -19.96 -2.39
N ASP A 66 -8.04 -19.59 -1.57
CA ASP A 66 -8.18 -18.23 -1.03
C ASP A 66 -7.28 -18.00 0.19
N ASP A 67 -7.01 -19.03 0.99
CA ASP A 67 -6.06 -18.94 2.11
C ASP A 67 -4.63 -18.75 1.60
N ASP A 68 -4.27 -19.40 0.49
CA ASP A 68 -2.98 -19.22 -0.20
C ASP A 68 -2.79 -17.76 -0.65
N TRP A 69 -3.85 -17.16 -1.20
CA TRP A 69 -3.78 -15.75 -1.57
C TRP A 69 -3.69 -14.82 -0.36
N VAL A 70 -4.40 -15.11 0.75
CA VAL A 70 -4.28 -14.29 1.97
C VAL A 70 -2.82 -14.34 2.47
N TYR A 71 -2.19 -15.51 2.44
CA TYR A 71 -0.78 -15.69 2.76
C TYR A 71 0.13 -14.84 1.85
N ASP A 72 -0.08 -14.93 0.54
CA ASP A 72 0.69 -14.17 -0.44
C ASP A 72 0.44 -12.66 -0.36
N ALA A 73 -0.76 -12.21 -0.03
CA ALA A 73 -1.07 -10.80 0.18
C ALA A 73 -0.29 -10.18 1.36
N HIS A 74 -0.06 -10.95 2.45
CA HIS A 74 0.80 -10.51 3.55
C HIS A 74 2.24 -10.35 3.10
N ARG A 75 2.77 -11.36 2.40
CA ARG A 75 4.13 -11.35 1.85
C ARG A 75 4.34 -10.21 0.86
N LEU A 76 3.41 -10.04 -0.09
CA LEU A 76 3.42 -8.95 -1.05
C LEU A 76 3.38 -7.60 -0.33
N THR A 77 2.47 -7.41 0.63
CA THR A 77 2.41 -6.15 1.41
C THR A 77 3.73 -5.85 2.11
N ALA A 78 4.36 -6.83 2.76
CA ALA A 78 5.63 -6.63 3.46
C ALA A 78 6.78 -6.25 2.51
N THR A 79 6.87 -6.90 1.36
CA THR A 79 7.91 -6.59 0.35
C THR A 79 7.70 -5.21 -0.27
N LEU A 80 6.45 -4.82 -0.53
CA LEU A 80 6.08 -3.47 -1.00
C LEU A 80 6.35 -2.40 0.07
N PHE A 81 6.02 -2.68 1.32
CA PHE A 81 6.33 -1.80 2.45
C PHE A 81 7.84 -1.58 2.54
N ALA A 82 8.63 -2.64 2.46
CA ALA A 82 10.09 -2.55 2.52
C ALA A 82 10.69 -1.71 1.38
N LEU A 83 10.15 -1.85 0.16
CA LEU A 83 10.54 -0.99 -0.97
C LEU A 83 10.26 0.49 -0.68
N TYR A 84 9.06 0.79 -0.20
CA TYR A 84 8.64 2.16 0.12
C TYR A 84 9.45 2.77 1.28
N ALA A 85 9.58 2.04 2.39
CA ALA A 85 10.20 2.48 3.63
C ALA A 85 11.69 2.88 3.47
N THR A 86 12.39 2.35 2.46
CA THR A 86 13.83 2.61 2.25
C THR A 86 14.20 4.07 2.08
N LYS A 87 13.26 4.93 1.65
CA LYS A 87 13.48 6.36 1.43
C LYS A 87 13.24 7.23 2.65
N PHE A 88 12.73 6.65 3.73
CA PHE A 88 12.17 7.39 4.86
C PHE A 88 12.91 7.11 6.17
N TRP A 89 14.19 6.73 6.09
CA TRP A 89 15.04 6.64 7.28
C TRP A 89 15.54 8.02 7.67
N GLY A 90 15.21 8.43 8.89
CA GLY A 90 15.73 9.62 9.54
C GLY A 90 17.24 9.51 9.83
N ARG A 91 17.87 10.65 10.12
CA ARG A 91 19.30 10.68 10.50
C ARG A 91 19.58 9.98 11.83
N ASP A 92 18.57 9.93 12.70
CA ASP A 92 18.56 9.22 13.97
C ASP A 92 18.34 7.70 13.84
N GLY A 93 18.21 7.21 12.60
CA GLY A 93 17.96 5.81 12.30
C GLY A 93 16.52 5.36 12.58
N GLN A 94 15.59 6.29 12.84
CA GLN A 94 14.17 5.99 12.97
C GLN A 94 13.48 6.00 11.61
N LEU A 95 12.40 5.22 11.48
CA LEU A 95 11.60 5.18 10.27
C LEU A 95 10.50 6.27 10.32
N GLU A 96 10.56 7.22 9.40
CA GLU A 96 9.71 8.40 9.34
C GLU A 96 8.79 8.37 8.10
N LEU A 97 7.82 7.43 8.09
CA LEU A 97 6.91 7.31 6.97
C LEU A 97 5.95 8.51 6.86
N PRO A 98 5.69 9.03 5.63
CA PRO A 98 4.59 9.94 5.40
C PRO A 98 3.27 9.33 5.85
N ARG A 99 2.46 10.12 6.57
CA ARG A 99 1.16 9.69 7.08
C ARG A 99 0.04 10.53 6.48
N PHE A 100 -1.15 9.93 6.38
CA PHE A 100 -2.37 10.71 6.20
C PHE A 100 -2.67 11.54 7.46
N GLY A 101 -3.41 12.64 7.32
CA GLY A 101 -3.76 13.47 8.47
C GLY A 101 -4.63 12.71 9.47
N LYS A 102 -4.64 13.10 10.75
CA LYS A 102 -5.44 12.42 11.80
C LYS A 102 -6.94 12.37 11.48
N ASN A 103 -7.44 13.32 10.71
CA ASN A 103 -8.84 13.41 10.30
C ASN A 103 -9.12 12.77 8.92
N ASP A 104 -8.08 12.29 8.23
CA ASP A 104 -8.27 11.55 6.99
C ASP A 104 -8.84 10.17 7.31
N LYS A 105 -10.02 9.87 6.75
CA LYS A 105 -10.49 8.49 6.68
C LYS A 105 -9.43 7.65 5.96
N ARG A 106 -9.34 6.36 6.30
CA ARG A 106 -8.47 5.39 5.59
C ARG A 106 -8.59 5.57 4.07
N ARG A 107 -7.45 5.55 3.41
CA ARG A 107 -7.35 5.83 1.97
C ARG A 107 -6.86 4.58 1.25
N SER A 108 -7.53 4.24 0.16
CA SER A 108 -7.03 3.22 -0.75
C SER A 108 -5.74 3.69 -1.43
N LEU A 109 -5.03 2.76 -2.11
CA LEU A 109 -3.87 3.11 -2.91
C LEU A 109 -4.22 4.09 -4.05
N GLY A 110 -5.47 4.07 -4.54
CA GLY A 110 -5.97 5.03 -5.53
C GLY A 110 -5.77 6.48 -5.11
N ALA A 111 -6.01 6.82 -3.84
CA ALA A 111 -5.80 8.18 -3.35
C ALA A 111 -4.31 8.58 -3.33
N SER A 112 -3.40 7.66 -2.98
CA SER A 112 -1.95 7.90 -3.04
C SER A 112 -1.48 8.07 -4.49
N LEU A 113 -1.99 7.25 -5.41
CA LEU A 113 -1.71 7.36 -6.84
C LEU A 113 -2.25 8.67 -7.43
N ARG A 114 -3.38 9.18 -6.94
CA ARG A 114 -3.88 10.51 -7.34
C ARG A 114 -2.95 11.62 -6.87
N ARG A 115 -2.42 11.55 -5.64
CA ARG A 115 -1.41 12.51 -5.18
C ARG A 115 -0.16 12.47 -6.07
N LEU A 116 0.28 11.26 -6.46
CA LEU A 116 1.37 11.10 -7.42
C LEU A 116 1.03 11.75 -8.77
N ARG A 117 -0.15 11.44 -9.31
CA ARG A 117 -0.65 12.03 -10.57
C ARG A 117 -0.61 13.56 -10.53
N ASN A 118 -1.12 14.16 -9.45
CA ASN A 118 -1.18 15.61 -9.28
C ASN A 118 0.20 16.25 -9.08
N SER A 119 1.20 15.49 -8.59
CA SER A 119 2.59 15.98 -8.48
C SER A 119 3.38 15.93 -9.79
N LEU A 120 2.87 15.23 -10.81
CA LEU A 120 3.58 15.08 -12.09
C LEU A 120 3.28 16.27 -13.00
N SER A 121 4.33 16.98 -13.44
CA SER A 121 4.23 18.00 -14.49
C SER A 121 4.08 17.38 -15.88
N VAL A 122 4.61 16.17 -16.11
CA VAL A 122 4.53 15.40 -17.36
C VAL A 122 4.31 13.92 -17.04
N GLY A 123 3.59 13.22 -17.93
CA GLY A 123 3.42 11.76 -17.82
C GLY A 123 2.25 11.31 -16.94
N GLN A 124 1.25 12.18 -16.76
CA GLN A 124 -0.03 11.84 -16.15
C GLN A 124 -0.77 10.78 -16.99
N ASP A 125 -0.90 10.97 -18.30
CA ASP A 125 -1.56 9.98 -19.18
C ASP A 125 -0.91 8.60 -19.14
N SER A 126 0.43 8.54 -19.09
CA SER A 126 1.16 7.28 -18.91
C SER A 126 0.91 6.65 -17.54
N LEU A 127 0.69 7.45 -16.49
CA LEU A 127 0.27 6.94 -15.19
C LEU A 127 -1.16 6.42 -15.25
N ASP A 128 -2.09 7.18 -15.84
CA ASP A 128 -3.50 6.83 -15.98
C ASP A 128 -3.65 5.46 -16.68
N LEU A 129 -2.94 5.24 -17.79
CA LEU A 129 -2.91 3.96 -18.49
C LEU A 129 -2.41 2.80 -17.62
N ARG A 130 -1.35 3.02 -16.83
CA ARG A 130 -0.82 1.99 -15.92
C ARG A 130 -1.76 1.71 -14.77
N VAL A 131 -2.49 2.72 -14.28
CA VAL A 131 -3.49 2.53 -13.22
C VAL A 131 -4.67 1.74 -13.75
N SER A 132 -5.18 2.05 -14.94
CA SER A 132 -6.21 1.23 -15.59
C SER A 132 -5.75 -0.22 -15.75
N ALA A 133 -4.55 -0.44 -16.29
CA ALA A 133 -4.00 -1.80 -16.44
C ALA A 133 -3.83 -2.53 -15.09
N LEU A 134 -3.44 -1.82 -14.03
CA LEU A 134 -3.35 -2.39 -12.68
C LEU A 134 -4.72 -2.86 -12.18
N LEU A 135 -5.77 -2.06 -12.38
CA LEU A 135 -7.13 -2.40 -11.93
C LEU A 135 -7.71 -3.61 -12.68
N ASP A 136 -7.28 -3.83 -13.92
CA ASP A 136 -7.65 -4.99 -14.73
C ASP A 136 -6.78 -6.23 -14.45
N THR A 137 -5.75 -6.10 -13.60
CA THR A 137 -4.79 -7.19 -13.34
C THR A 137 -5.39 -8.24 -12.40
N TYR A 138 -5.27 -9.52 -12.77
CA TYR A 138 -5.65 -10.63 -11.91
C TYR A 138 -4.70 -10.79 -10.72
N ARG A 139 -5.15 -11.39 -9.61
CA ARG A 139 -4.39 -11.47 -8.35
C ARG A 139 -3.00 -12.10 -8.54
N ASP A 140 -2.93 -13.16 -9.34
CA ASP A 140 -1.70 -13.94 -9.56
C ASP A 140 -0.63 -13.12 -10.30
N ASP A 141 -1.06 -12.13 -11.10
CA ASP A 141 -0.19 -11.25 -11.90
C ASP A 141 0.04 -9.89 -11.22
N LEU A 142 -0.60 -9.62 -10.08
CA LEU A 142 -0.66 -8.29 -9.46
C LEU A 142 0.70 -7.82 -8.90
N ALA A 143 1.55 -8.75 -8.50
CA ALA A 143 2.78 -8.46 -7.78
C ALA A 143 3.72 -7.49 -8.53
N VAL A 144 3.93 -7.74 -9.82
CA VAL A 144 4.84 -6.95 -10.67
C VAL A 144 4.32 -5.53 -10.94
N PRO A 145 3.09 -5.31 -11.47
CA PRO A 145 2.58 -3.97 -11.71
C PRO A 145 2.41 -3.18 -10.42
N LEU A 146 1.97 -3.81 -9.32
CA LEU A 146 1.83 -3.14 -8.03
C LEU A 146 3.19 -2.69 -7.46
N ARG A 147 4.22 -3.54 -7.57
CA ARG A 147 5.60 -3.16 -7.24
C ARG A 147 6.05 -1.92 -8.01
N GLY A 148 5.80 -1.87 -9.32
CA GLY A 148 6.12 -0.72 -10.16
C GLY A 148 5.44 0.57 -9.69
N MET A 149 4.18 0.47 -9.26
CA MET A 149 3.44 1.61 -8.71
C MET A 149 4.01 2.09 -7.38
N ILE A 150 4.28 1.18 -6.44
CA ILE A 150 4.85 1.53 -5.13
C ILE A 150 6.22 2.17 -5.29
N GLN A 151 7.07 1.66 -6.20
CA GLN A 151 8.35 2.29 -6.51
C GLN A 151 8.18 3.71 -7.04
N ARG A 152 7.22 3.94 -7.95
CA ARG A 152 6.95 5.27 -8.48
C ARG A 152 6.42 6.22 -7.40
N ILE A 153 5.57 5.75 -6.49
CA ILE A 153 5.13 6.53 -5.33
C ILE A 153 6.32 6.87 -4.41
N ALA A 154 7.21 5.90 -4.15
CA ALA A 154 8.39 6.10 -3.32
C ALA A 154 9.40 7.09 -3.93
N THR A 155 9.36 7.32 -5.24
CA THR A 155 10.14 8.38 -5.90
C THR A 155 9.46 9.75 -5.85
N GLY A 156 8.14 9.80 -5.59
CA GLY A 156 7.41 11.06 -5.39
C GLY A 156 7.68 11.67 -4.02
N ASP A 157 7.41 12.97 -3.87
CA ASP A 157 7.68 13.69 -2.62
C ASP A 157 6.62 13.36 -1.55
N LYS A 158 7.05 12.62 -0.51
CA LYS A 158 6.31 12.35 0.74
C LYS A 158 4.84 11.93 0.55
N ILE A 159 4.55 11.10 -0.45
CA ILE A 159 3.19 10.60 -0.70
C ILE A 159 2.90 9.45 0.28
N PRO A 160 1.91 9.56 1.19
CA PRO A 160 1.59 8.51 2.16
C PRO A 160 0.88 7.33 1.51
N ILE A 161 1.08 6.14 2.09
CA ILE A 161 0.37 4.90 1.74
C ILE A 161 -0.17 4.27 3.02
N ASP A 162 -1.45 3.89 3.03
CA ASP A 162 -2.06 3.15 4.13
C ASP A 162 -1.88 1.64 3.86
N PHE A 163 -0.76 1.08 4.32
CA PHE A 163 -0.43 -0.33 4.07
C PHE A 163 -1.39 -1.30 4.77
N ALA A 164 -2.03 -0.90 5.86
CA ALA A 164 -3.04 -1.74 6.52
C ALA A 164 -4.28 -1.84 5.63
N ARG A 165 -4.70 -0.71 5.02
CA ARG A 165 -5.75 -0.72 4.00
C ARG A 165 -5.34 -1.48 2.76
N LEU A 166 -4.12 -1.30 2.27
CA LEU A 166 -3.59 -2.02 1.12
C LEU A 166 -3.67 -3.53 1.33
N LEU A 167 -3.24 -4.05 2.47
CA LEU A 167 -3.34 -5.48 2.77
C LEU A 167 -4.78 -6.00 2.69
N GLN A 168 -5.73 -5.26 3.28
CA GLN A 168 -7.15 -5.62 3.23
C GLN A 168 -7.70 -5.61 1.80
N ASP A 169 -7.31 -4.61 1.00
CA ASP A 169 -7.70 -4.50 -0.40
C ASP A 169 -7.12 -5.67 -1.21
N LEU A 170 -5.84 -6.02 -1.00
CA LEU A 170 -5.20 -7.15 -1.67
C LEU A 170 -5.89 -8.47 -1.34
N ILE A 171 -6.19 -8.73 -0.06
CA ILE A 171 -6.93 -9.93 0.35
C ILE A 171 -8.29 -10.03 -0.37
N LYS A 172 -8.91 -8.89 -0.71
CA LYS A 172 -10.21 -8.81 -1.39
C LYS A 172 -10.09 -8.48 -2.88
N TRP A 173 -8.92 -8.63 -3.49
CA TRP A 173 -8.67 -8.15 -4.85
C TRP A 173 -9.61 -8.76 -5.90
N HIS A 174 -10.12 -9.97 -5.64
CA HIS A 174 -11.02 -10.71 -6.54
C HIS A 174 -12.42 -10.12 -6.56
N SER A 175 -12.77 -9.31 -5.56
CA SER A 175 -14.02 -8.56 -5.56
C SER A 175 -13.87 -7.33 -6.45
N GLU A 176 -14.80 -7.15 -7.38
CA GLU A 176 -14.85 -5.94 -8.21
C GLU A 176 -14.94 -4.65 -7.35
N GLU A 177 -15.42 -4.76 -6.11
CA GLU A 177 -15.52 -3.66 -5.17
C GLU A 177 -14.18 -2.97 -4.91
N THR A 178 -13.09 -3.74 -4.72
CA THR A 178 -11.77 -3.16 -4.44
C THR A 178 -11.27 -2.31 -5.59
N GLY A 179 -11.35 -2.83 -6.82
CA GLY A 179 -10.98 -2.10 -8.03
C GLY A 179 -11.81 -0.83 -8.21
N ARG A 180 -13.13 -0.90 -7.98
CA ARG A 180 -14.03 0.27 -8.04
C ARG A 180 -13.70 1.33 -6.98
N VAL A 181 -13.33 0.93 -5.77
CA VAL A 181 -12.90 1.85 -4.70
C VAL A 181 -11.60 2.55 -5.09
N TRP A 182 -10.61 1.81 -5.59
CA TRP A 182 -9.34 2.38 -6.03
C TRP A 182 -9.54 3.32 -7.22
N ALA A 183 -10.34 2.92 -8.20
CA ALA A 183 -10.77 3.72 -9.34
C ALA A 183 -11.39 5.04 -8.88
N ARG A 184 -12.43 4.96 -8.04
CA ARG A 184 -13.12 6.13 -7.50
C ARG A 184 -12.15 7.06 -6.78
N ASP A 185 -11.30 6.54 -5.89
CA ASP A 185 -10.39 7.36 -5.11
C ASP A 185 -9.26 7.96 -5.96
N TYR A 186 -8.92 7.33 -7.10
CA TYR A 186 -7.94 7.80 -8.06
C TYR A 186 -8.49 8.89 -8.99
N TRP A 187 -9.65 8.66 -9.60
CA TRP A 187 -10.29 9.57 -10.55
C TRP A 187 -11.27 10.55 -9.92
N GLN A 188 -11.58 10.44 -8.62
CA GLN A 188 -12.38 11.44 -7.93
C GLN A 188 -11.74 12.80 -8.20
N ALA A 189 -12.47 13.58 -8.99
CA ALA A 189 -11.95 14.78 -9.56
C ALA A 189 -11.58 15.78 -8.45
N ALA A 190 -10.66 16.67 -8.77
CA ALA A 190 -10.37 17.89 -8.02
C ALA A 190 -11.58 18.87 -8.03
N VAL A 191 -12.82 18.36 -7.93
CA VAL A 191 -14.06 19.13 -8.03
C VAL A 191 -14.28 20.05 -6.83
N ALA A 192 -13.58 19.83 -5.71
CA ALA A 192 -13.71 20.68 -4.53
C ALA A 192 -12.88 21.98 -4.59
N GLU A 193 -12.01 22.18 -5.59
CA GLU A 193 -11.21 23.41 -5.71
C GLU A 193 -11.69 24.37 -6.79
N THR A 194 -12.45 23.92 -7.78
CA THR A 194 -13.03 24.80 -8.82
C THR A 194 -14.30 25.53 -8.35
N ASP A 195 -15.05 24.95 -7.41
CA ASP A 195 -16.32 25.51 -6.89
C ASP A 195 -16.13 26.69 -5.90
N LYS A 196 -14.90 26.94 -5.44
CA LYS A 196 -14.59 28.06 -4.53
C LYS A 196 -14.09 29.32 -5.25
N SER A 197 -13.78 29.25 -6.54
CA SER A 197 -13.37 30.44 -7.32
C SER A 197 -14.52 31.15 -8.02
N GLU A 198 -15.68 30.51 -8.22
CA GLU A 198 -16.83 31.13 -8.90
C GLU A 198 -17.81 31.87 -7.97
N THR A 199 -17.77 31.64 -6.66
CA THR A 199 -18.72 32.28 -5.72
C THR A 199 -18.27 33.64 -5.16
N VAL A 200 -17.12 34.18 -5.58
CA VAL A 200 -16.59 35.47 -5.07
C VAL A 200 -16.88 36.66 -5.99
N PHE A 201 -17.36 36.44 -7.23
CA PHE A 201 -17.54 37.52 -8.21
C PHE A 201 -18.96 38.07 -8.41
N GLU A 202 -20.00 37.51 -7.76
CA GLU A 202 -21.40 37.92 -8.02
C GLU A 202 -22.07 38.81 -6.95
N THR A 203 -21.34 39.35 -5.97
CA THR A 203 -21.94 40.20 -4.92
C THR A 203 -21.63 41.69 -4.96
N ASN A 204 -21.20 42.25 -6.10
CA ASN A 204 -21.13 43.71 -6.28
C ASN A 204 -21.68 44.14 -7.65
N SER A 205 -23.00 44.30 -7.75
CA SER A 205 -23.67 45.16 -8.73
C SER A 205 -24.92 45.75 -8.13
#